data_AF-A0A848ZRJ0-F1
#
_entry.id   AF-A0A848ZRJ0-F1
#
_cell.length_a   1.000
_cell.length_b   1.000
_cell.length_c   1.000
_cell.angle_alpha   90.00
_cell.angle_beta   90.00
_cell.angle_gamma   90.00
#
_symmetry.space_group_name_H-M   'P 1'
#
loop_
_entity.id
_entity.type
_entity.pdbx_description
1 polymer ?
#
loop_
_entity_poly.entity_id
_entity_poly.type
_entity_poly.pdbx_seq_one_letter_code
_entity_poly.pdbx_strand_id
1 'polypeptide(L)' 'PGATNIDIYLGQEFVDELEKLDKSKNYYVYCRSGQRSGQACAIMNKLGFENAYNLEGGFMNWTGDIVE' A
#
# COMPACT_ATOMS: atom_id res chain seq x y z
N PRO A 1 -1.28 4.21 -12.99
CA PRO A 1 -0.01 4.80 -13.47
C PRO A 1 0.84 5.35 -12.30
N GLY A 2 2.14 5.05 -12.23
CA GLY A 2 3.04 5.65 -11.23
C GLY A 2 2.96 5.07 -9.81
N ALA A 3 2.45 3.84 -9.65
CA ALA A 3 2.44 3.17 -8.36
C ALA A 3 3.84 2.65 -8.01
N THR A 4 4.23 2.79 -6.73
CA THR A 4 5.44 2.16 -6.20
C THR A 4 5.14 0.73 -5.76
N ASN A 5 5.94 -0.22 -6.21
CA ASN A 5 5.83 -1.62 -5.78
C ASN A 5 6.71 -1.85 -4.54
N ILE A 6 6.08 -2.24 -3.42
CA ILE A 6 6.76 -2.66 -2.19
C ILE A 6 6.11 -3.97 -1.76
N ASP A 7 6.89 -5.06 -1.73
CA ASP A 7 6.35 -6.40 -1.45
C ASP A 7 6.25 -6.66 0.06
N ILE A 8 5.01 -6.82 0.54
CA ILE A 8 4.69 -7.11 1.95
C ILE A 8 5.30 -8.42 2.46
N TYR A 9 5.67 -9.34 1.58
CA TYR A 9 6.23 -10.63 1.98
C TYR A 9 7.74 -10.60 2.29
N LEU A 10 8.42 -9.49 2.03
CA LEU A 10 9.85 -9.34 2.34
C LEU A 10 10.13 -9.04 3.82
N GLY A 11 9.10 -9.02 4.68
CA GLY A 11 9.27 -8.94 6.13
C GLY A 11 9.90 -7.62 6.58
N GLN A 12 11.13 -7.66 7.10
CA GLN A 12 11.82 -6.45 7.57
C GLN A 12 12.09 -5.46 6.43
N GLU A 13 12.44 -5.95 5.24
CA GLU A 13 12.70 -5.08 4.09
C GLU A 13 11.46 -4.28 3.68
N PHE A 14 10.26 -4.84 3.82
CA PHE A 14 9.01 -4.10 3.62
C PHE A 14 8.90 -2.91 4.59
N VAL A 15 9.24 -3.12 5.87
CA VAL A 15 9.23 -2.05 6.88
C VAL A 15 10.28 -1.00 6.55
N ASP A 16 11.48 -1.41 6.17
CA ASP A 16 12.58 -0.51 5.84
C ASP A 16 12.23 0.38 4.62
N GLU A 17 11.53 -0.16 3.62
CA GLU A 17 11.01 0.64 2.50
C GLU A 17 9.91 1.62 2.93
N LEU A 18 9.01 1.21 3.83
CA LEU A 18 7.98 2.11 4.37
C LEU A 18 8.61 3.27 5.17
N GLU A 19 9.68 3.03 5.94
CA GLU A 19 10.33 4.09 6.72
C GLU A 19 10.98 5.19 5.86
N LYS A 20 11.26 4.91 4.58
CA LYS A 20 11.75 5.92 3.62
C LYS A 20 10.65 6.85 3.11
N LEU A 21 9.38 6.51 3.35
CA LEU A 21 8.24 7.28 2.88
C LEU A 21 7.89 8.41 3.85
N ASP A 22 7.34 9.49 3.32
CA ASP A 22 6.84 10.63 4.11
C ASP A 22 5.52 10.27 4.78
N LYS A 23 5.53 10.12 6.10
CA LYS A 23 4.38 9.64 6.91
C LYS A 23 3.20 10.63 6.97
N SER A 24 3.39 11.89 6.58
CA SER A 24 2.33 12.92 6.56
C SER A 24 1.44 12.85 5.31
N LYS A 25 1.87 12.11 4.27
CA LYS A 25 1.13 12.01 3.01
C LYS A 25 0.00 11.00 3.07
N ASN A 26 -0.90 11.14 2.10
CA ASN A 26 -1.96 10.18 1.83
C ASN A 26 -1.44 9.04 0.96
N TYR A 27 -1.51 7.81 1.47
CA TYR A 27 -1.17 6.61 0.71
C TYR A 27 -2.43 5.82 0.38
N TYR A 28 -2.59 5.50 -0.89
CA TYR A 28 -3.64 4.60 -1.39
C TYR A 28 -2.98 3.29 -1.77
N VAL A 29 -3.24 2.26 -0.99
CA VAL A 29 -2.56 0.97 -1.08
C VAL A 29 -3.51 -0.03 -1.70
N TYR A 30 -3.05 -0.75 -2.72
CA TYR A 30 -3.82 -1.80 -3.37
C TYR A 30 -3.00 -3.07 -3.51
N CYS A 31 -3.71 -4.19 -3.60
CA CYS A 31 -3.16 -5.46 -4.06
C CYS A 31 -4.16 -6.07 -5.05
N ARG A 32 -4.10 -7.37 -5.33
CA ARG A 32 -5.08 -8.03 -6.23
C ARG A 32 -6.53 -7.86 -5.74
N SER A 33 -6.82 -8.16 -4.47
CA SER A 33 -8.19 -8.28 -3.93
C SER A 33 -8.50 -7.41 -2.71
N GLY A 34 -7.54 -6.62 -2.23
CA GLY A 34 -7.67 -5.77 -1.04
C GLY A 34 -7.15 -6.39 0.28
N GLN A 35 -6.89 -7.71 0.33
CA GLN A 35 -6.50 -8.38 1.59
C GLN A 35 -5.08 -8.01 2.05
N ARG A 36 -4.08 -8.12 1.17
CA ARG A 36 -2.67 -7.78 1.50
C ARG A 36 -2.49 -6.29 1.75
N SER A 37 -3.16 -5.46 0.96
CA SER A 37 -3.14 -4.01 1.13
C SER A 37 -3.78 -3.58 2.45
N GLY A 38 -4.84 -4.26 2.91
CA GLY A 38 -5.37 -4.05 4.26
C GLY A 38 -4.37 -4.37 5.37
N GLN A 39 -3.60 -5.46 5.23
CA GLN A 39 -2.51 -5.79 6.16
C GLN A 39 -1.37 -4.74 6.10
N ALA A 40 -0.99 -4.30 4.91
CA ALA A 40 0.00 -3.24 4.72
C ALA A 40 -0.44 -1.93 5.40
N CYS A 41 -1.69 -1.49 5.20
CA CYS A 41 -2.24 -0.31 5.89
C CYS A 41 -2.19 -0.45 7.41
N ALA A 42 -2.50 -1.64 7.96
CA ALA A 42 -2.40 -1.88 9.40
C ALA A 42 -0.96 -1.74 9.92
N ILE A 43 0.04 -2.14 9.13
CA ILE A 43 1.46 -1.95 9.45
C ILE A 43 1.82 -0.46 9.35
N MET A 44 1.43 0.23 8.28
CA MET A 44 1.67 1.66 8.09
C MET A 44 1.09 2.48 9.26
N ASN A 45 -0.13 2.20 9.69
CA ASN A 45 -0.75 2.87 10.83
C ASN A 45 0.06 2.66 12.13
N LYS A 46 0.59 1.45 12.35
CA LYS A 46 1.47 1.16 13.51
C LYS A 46 2.81 1.90 13.42
N LEU A 47 3.32 2.14 12.21
CA LEU A 47 4.54 2.91 11.96
C LEU A 47 4.33 4.43 12.03
N GLY A 48 3.08 4.88 12.25
CA GLY A 48 2.75 6.29 12.44
C GLY A 48 2.46 7.06 11.15
N PHE A 49 2.04 6.38 10.08
CA PHE A 49 1.49 7.06 8.92
C PHE A 49 0.14 7.69 9.28
N GLU A 50 -0.05 8.96 8.91
CA GLU A 50 -1.28 9.68 9.22
C GLU A 50 -2.46 9.13 8.41
N ASN A 51 -2.21 8.79 7.14
CA ASN A 51 -3.26 8.47 6.18
C ASN A 51 -2.86 7.29 5.27
N ALA A 52 -3.32 6.08 5.62
CA ALA A 52 -3.18 4.89 4.77
C ALA A 52 -4.56 4.29 4.45
N TYR A 53 -4.94 4.32 3.17
CA TYR A 53 -6.24 3.88 2.67
C TYR A 53 -6.10 2.60 1.84
N ASN A 54 -6.86 1.58 2.20
CA ASN A 54 -6.94 0.33 1.45
C ASN A 54 -7.93 0.48 0.29
N LEU A 55 -7.52 0.13 -0.93
CA LEU A 55 -8.43 0.00 -2.06
C LEU A 55 -9.26 -1.29 -1.91
N GLU A 56 -10.52 -1.16 -1.49
CA GLU A 56 -11.44 -2.30 -1.36
C GLU A 56 -11.68 -2.99 -2.70
N GLY A 57 -11.68 -4.33 -2.67
CA GLY A 57 -11.71 -5.15 -3.88
C GLY A 57 -10.38 -5.20 -4.66
N GLY A 58 -9.42 -4.35 -4.30
CA GLY A 58 -8.11 -4.27 -4.92
C GLY A 58 -8.17 -3.97 -6.41
N PHE A 59 -7.11 -4.36 -7.11
CA PHE A 59 -6.98 -4.15 -8.55
C PHE A 59 -8.04 -4.90 -9.36
N MET A 60 -8.62 -5.98 -8.84
CA MET A 60 -9.72 -6.69 -9.53
C MET A 60 -10.97 -5.82 -9.72
N ASN A 61 -11.17 -4.81 -8.86
CA ASN A 61 -12.28 -3.86 -8.98
C ASN A 61 -11.84 -2.52 -9.59
N TRP A 62 -10.59 -2.42 -10.04
CA TRP A 62 -10.09 -1.20 -10.68
C TRP A 62 -10.62 -1.11 -12.11
N THR A 63 -11.27 0.01 -12.42
CA THR A 63 -11.87 0.29 -13.75
C THR A 63 -11.22 1.47 -14.47
N GLY A 64 -10.22 2.10 -13.84
CA GLY A 64 -9.48 3.22 -14.43
C GLY A 64 -8.33 2.75 -15.31
N ASP A 65 -7.50 3.70 -15.74
CA ASP A 65 -6.39 3.42 -16.64
C ASP A 65 -5.36 2.47 -16.02
N ILE A 66 -4.93 1.51 -16.85
CA ILE A 66 -3.86 0.57 -16.56
C ILE A 66 -2.70 0.93 -17.49
N VAL A 67 -1.48 0.93 -16.93
CA VAL A 67 -0.25 1.10 -17.71
C VAL A 67 0.49 -0.22 -17.63
N GLU A 68 0.83 -0.78 -18.79
CA GLU A 68 1.73 -1.94 -18.90
C GLU A 68 3.17 -1.56 -18.57
#